data_AF-W6K0U5-F1
#
_entry.id   AF-W6K0U5-F1
#
_cell.length_a   1.000
_cell.length_b   1.000
_cell.length_c   1.000
_cell.angle_alpha   90.00
_cell.angle_beta   90.00
_cell.angle_gamma   90.00
#
_symmetry.space_group_name_H-M   'P 1'
#
loop_
_entity.id
_entity.type
_entity.pdbx_description
1 polymer ?
#
loop_
_entity_poly.entity_id
_entity_poly.type
_entity_poly.pdbx_seq_one_letter_code
_entity_poly.pdbx_strand_id
1 'polypeptide(L)'
;MAGAPAGSPHRLDAPGERSGSWGGLLRRLGERMTRPADQRDAEELKEHARAHGAAAIDTLADRQIATVSGTIRAVTLRPRSTVPALVVELYDGSQTLVLVWLGRRQIRGIEPGAYVRATGRVCIREGVPTIFNPAYELLPRTGR
;
A
#
# COMPACT_ATOMS: atom_id res chain seq x y z
N MET A 1 48.41 -31.12 -27.22
CA MET A 1 47.41 -30.04 -27.39
C MET A 1 46.55 -30.00 -26.14
N ALA A 2 46.37 -28.81 -25.57
CA ALA A 2 45.92 -28.58 -24.20
C ALA A 2 44.44 -28.93 -23.98
N GLY A 3 44.15 -29.54 -22.83
CA GLY A 3 42.80 -29.82 -22.34
C GLY A 3 42.12 -28.57 -21.80
N ALA A 4 40.83 -28.43 -22.09
CA ALA A 4 39.95 -27.41 -21.53
C ALA A 4 39.13 -28.01 -20.38
N PRO A 5 39.06 -27.38 -19.20
CA PRO A 5 38.05 -27.73 -18.21
C PRO A 5 36.76 -26.95 -18.41
N ALA A 6 35.65 -27.67 -18.22
CA ALA A 6 34.28 -27.20 -18.27
C ALA A 6 33.99 -26.16 -17.17
N GLY A 7 33.50 -24.99 -17.58
CA GLY A 7 32.92 -24.00 -16.67
C GLY A 7 31.53 -24.45 -16.23
N SER A 8 31.36 -24.69 -14.93
CA SER A 8 30.05 -24.83 -14.29
C SER A 8 29.44 -23.44 -14.10
N PRO A 9 28.18 -23.17 -14.50
CA PRO A 9 27.52 -21.95 -14.08
C PRO A 9 27.10 -22.11 -12.62
N HIS A 10 27.75 -21.34 -11.73
CA HIS A 10 27.25 -21.10 -10.38
C HIS A 10 25.83 -20.52 -10.48
N ARG A 11 24.85 -21.37 -10.20
CA ARG A 11 23.48 -20.98 -9.89
C ARG A 11 23.55 -20.10 -8.65
N LEU A 12 23.35 -18.80 -8.83
CA LEU A 12 23.06 -17.90 -7.72
C LEU A 12 21.68 -18.29 -7.18
N ASP A 13 21.68 -19.04 -6.08
CA ASP A 13 20.47 -19.27 -5.30
C ASP A 13 19.95 -17.92 -4.82
N ALA A 14 18.79 -17.51 -5.36
CA ALA A 14 18.04 -16.38 -4.84
C ALA A 14 17.67 -16.68 -3.38
N PRO A 15 18.00 -15.82 -2.41
CA PRO A 15 17.70 -16.09 -1.01
C PRO A 15 16.19 -16.09 -0.81
N GLY A 16 15.66 -17.26 -0.46
CA GLY A 16 14.25 -17.50 -0.24
C GLY A 16 13.63 -16.52 0.75
N GLU A 17 12.55 -15.89 0.32
CA GLU A 17 11.61 -15.13 1.12
C GLU A 17 11.04 -16.00 2.26
N ARG A 18 11.72 -15.99 3.41
CA ARG A 18 11.07 -16.33 4.68
C ARG A 18 10.19 -15.15 5.07
N SER A 19 9.04 -15.05 4.41
CA SER A 19 7.95 -14.13 4.70
C SER A 19 7.50 -14.33 6.16
N GLY A 20 7.96 -13.46 7.06
CA GLY A 20 7.25 -13.22 8.31
C GLY A 20 5.85 -12.71 7.96
N SER A 21 4.84 -13.57 8.09
CA SER A 21 3.51 -13.44 7.48
C SER A 21 3.01 -11.99 7.37
N TRP A 22 3.03 -11.48 6.14
CA TRP A 22 2.43 -10.22 5.72
C TRP A 22 0.92 -10.33 5.64
N GLY A 23 0.42 -11.49 5.18
CA GLY A 23 -1.01 -11.81 5.09
C GLY A 23 -1.70 -11.57 6.43
N GLY A 24 -1.16 -12.11 7.53
CA GLY A 24 -1.77 -11.95 8.85
C GLY A 24 -1.85 -10.52 9.40
N LEU A 25 -1.09 -9.54 8.88
CA LEU A 25 -1.28 -8.12 9.22
C LEU A 25 -2.28 -7.47 8.29
N LEU A 26 -2.22 -7.74 6.98
CA LEU A 26 -3.23 -7.25 6.05
C LEU A 26 -4.62 -7.73 6.50
N ARG A 27 -4.71 -8.96 7.03
CA ARG A 27 -5.89 -9.47 7.75
C ARG A 27 -6.31 -8.60 8.92
N ARG A 28 -5.38 -8.22 9.81
CA ARG A 28 -5.68 -7.43 11.02
C ARG A 28 -6.04 -5.98 10.71
N LEU A 29 -5.46 -5.39 9.67
CA LEU A 29 -5.82 -4.07 9.18
C LEU A 29 -7.16 -4.14 8.43
N GLY A 30 -7.40 -5.22 7.67
CA GLY A 30 -8.68 -5.53 7.05
C GLY A 30 -9.80 -5.79 8.07
N GLU A 31 -9.53 -6.48 9.18
CA GLU A 31 -10.48 -6.69 10.29
C GLU A 31 -10.86 -5.39 10.99
N ARG A 32 -10.07 -4.33 10.80
CA ARG A 32 -10.36 -2.96 11.23
C ARG A 32 -11.27 -2.22 10.24
N MET A 33 -12.08 -2.95 9.49
CA MET A 33 -13.11 -2.44 8.59
C MET A 33 -14.06 -1.50 9.35
N THR A 34 -13.79 -0.20 9.16
CA THR A 34 -14.65 0.97 9.36
C THR A 34 -15.59 0.94 10.56
N ARG A 35 -15.21 1.68 11.61
CA ARG A 35 -16.23 2.52 12.26
C ARG A 35 -16.81 3.41 11.16
N PRO A 36 -18.14 3.55 11.05
CA PRO A 36 -18.71 4.52 10.12
C PRO A 36 -18.10 5.88 10.47
N ALA A 37 -17.33 6.44 9.52
CA ALA A 37 -17.19 7.88 9.48
C ALA A 37 -18.59 8.44 9.20
N ASP A 38 -18.88 9.66 9.63
CA ASP A 38 -20.17 10.27 9.30
C ASP A 38 -20.39 10.14 7.79
N GLN A 39 -21.60 9.76 7.38
CA GLN A 39 -21.94 9.56 5.97
C GLN A 39 -21.57 10.80 5.14
N ARG A 40 -21.68 11.99 5.75
CA ARG A 40 -21.25 13.27 5.16
C ARG A 40 -19.75 13.31 4.89
N ASP A 41 -18.92 12.96 5.87
CA ASP A 41 -17.46 12.92 5.73
C ASP A 41 -17.03 11.92 4.63
N ALA A 42 -17.76 10.82 4.50
CA ALA A 42 -17.48 9.80 3.50
C ALA A 42 -17.80 10.29 2.07
N GLU A 43 -18.88 11.04 1.89
CA GLU A 43 -19.28 11.60 0.60
C GLU A 43 -18.34 12.72 0.15
N GLU A 44 -17.96 13.63 1.07
CA GLU A 44 -16.98 14.69 0.80
C GLU A 44 -15.63 14.12 0.34
N LEU A 45 -15.17 13.03 0.97
CA LEU A 45 -13.89 12.41 0.63
C LEU A 45 -13.91 11.74 -0.75
N LYS A 46 -15.04 11.10 -1.11
CA LYS A 46 -15.25 10.52 -2.46
C LYS A 46 -15.29 11.58 -3.54
N GLU A 47 -15.96 12.70 -3.30
CA GLU A 47 -16.00 13.83 -4.24
C GLU A 47 -14.61 14.41 -4.46
N HIS A 48 -13.83 14.57 -3.39
CA HIS A 48 -12.46 15.07 -3.48
C HIS A 48 -11.53 14.11 -4.23
N ALA A 49 -11.66 12.80 -4.04
CA ALA A 49 -10.92 11.81 -4.82
C ALA A 49 -11.22 11.95 -6.32
N ARG A 50 -12.51 12.04 -6.69
CA ARG A 50 -12.93 12.26 -8.09
C ARG A 50 -12.39 13.56 -8.67
N ALA A 51 -12.41 14.64 -7.90
CA ALA A 51 -11.88 15.94 -8.32
C ALA A 51 -10.36 15.89 -8.65
N HIS A 52 -9.63 14.96 -8.04
CA HIS A 52 -8.20 14.75 -8.30
C HIS A 52 -7.90 13.62 -9.31
N GLY A 53 -8.92 13.16 -10.05
CA GLY A 53 -8.78 12.09 -11.05
C GLY A 53 -8.49 10.72 -10.44
N ALA A 54 -8.84 10.53 -9.17
CA ALA A 54 -8.62 9.27 -8.47
C ALA A 54 -9.84 8.35 -8.57
N ALA A 55 -9.58 7.05 -8.73
CA ALA A 55 -10.59 6.01 -8.67
C ALA A 55 -11.06 5.80 -7.23
N ALA A 56 -12.34 5.47 -7.05
CA ALA A 56 -12.87 5.05 -5.76
C ALA A 56 -12.30 3.67 -5.39
N ILE A 57 -11.87 3.52 -4.15
CA ILE A 57 -11.19 2.31 -3.67
C ILE A 57 -12.11 1.08 -3.77
N ASP A 58 -13.40 1.23 -3.46
CA ASP A 58 -14.40 0.16 -3.55
C ASP A 58 -14.64 -0.40 -4.96
N THR A 59 -14.25 0.34 -6.00
CA THR A 59 -14.35 -0.10 -7.40
C THR A 59 -13.09 -0.79 -7.92
N LEU A 60 -12.06 -0.96 -7.09
CA LEU A 60 -10.78 -1.47 -7.56
C LEU A 60 -10.80 -2.97 -7.86
N ALA A 61 -10.29 -3.34 -9.04
CA ALA A 61 -10.04 -4.72 -9.46
C ALA A 61 -8.58 -5.16 -9.19
N ASP A 62 -8.37 -6.46 -9.06
CA ASP A 62 -7.03 -7.03 -8.92
C ASP A 62 -6.16 -6.79 -10.17
N ARG A 63 -4.86 -6.60 -9.95
CA ARG A 63 -3.80 -6.41 -10.97
C ARG A 63 -3.93 -5.18 -11.87
N GLN A 64 -4.93 -4.32 -11.67
CA GLN A 64 -5.02 -3.07 -12.43
C GLN A 64 -4.02 -2.02 -11.93
N ILE A 65 -3.65 -1.08 -12.80
CA ILE A 65 -2.98 0.17 -12.37
C ILE A 65 -4.08 1.16 -12.00
N ALA A 66 -3.97 1.75 -10.81
CA ALA A 66 -4.92 2.74 -10.33
C ALA A 66 -4.20 3.91 -9.66
N THR A 67 -4.83 5.08 -9.73
CA THR A 67 -4.52 6.24 -8.92
C THR A 67 -5.67 6.42 -7.93
N VAL A 68 -5.36 6.48 -6.64
CA VAL A 68 -6.31 6.66 -5.55
C VAL A 68 -5.91 7.87 -4.71
N SER A 69 -6.86 8.52 -4.07
CA SER A 69 -6.60 9.61 -3.13
C SER A 69 -7.41 9.40 -1.87
N GLY A 70 -6.84 9.74 -0.72
CA GLY A 70 -7.51 9.52 0.56
C GLY A 70 -6.74 10.07 1.75
N THR A 71 -7.35 9.96 2.92
CA THR A 71 -6.73 10.31 4.20
C THR A 71 -6.03 9.09 4.79
N ILE A 72 -4.79 9.27 5.25
CA ILE A 72 -4.07 8.24 6.00
C ILE A 72 -4.71 8.08 7.38
N ARG A 73 -5.22 6.89 7.69
CA ARG A 73 -5.82 6.57 9.00
C ARG A 73 -4.81 6.02 10.00
N ALA A 74 -3.87 5.22 9.52
CA ALA A 74 -2.88 4.58 10.35
C ALA A 74 -1.57 4.37 9.60
N VAL A 75 -0.47 4.39 10.36
CA VAL A 75 0.88 4.07 9.89
C VAL A 75 1.48 3.06 10.85
N THR A 76 1.89 1.90 10.33
CA THR A 76 2.45 0.80 11.10
C THR A 76 3.82 0.43 10.57
N LEU A 77 4.83 0.45 11.44
CA LEU A 77 6.15 -0.08 11.13
C LEU A 77 6.19 -1.58 11.41
N ARG A 78 6.73 -2.37 10.48
CA ARG A 78 7.04 -3.80 10.70
C ARG A 78 8.54 -4.01 10.89
N PRO A 79 9.01 -4.18 12.15
CA PRO A 79 10.42 -4.41 12.44
C PRO A 79 10.85 -5.89 12.41
N ARG A 80 9.91 -6.86 12.37
CA ARG A 80 10.21 -8.29 12.57
C ARG A 80 10.54 -9.08 11.29
N SER A 81 10.80 -8.41 10.17
CA SER A 81 11.31 -9.02 8.94
C SER A 81 12.75 -8.58 8.69
N THR A 82 13.53 -9.40 7.96
CA THR A 82 14.88 -9.06 7.49
C THR A 82 14.92 -7.75 6.69
N VAL A 83 13.80 -7.39 6.05
CA VAL A 83 13.62 -6.12 5.36
C VAL A 83 12.53 -5.32 6.08
N PRO A 84 12.79 -4.09 6.57
CA PRO A 84 11.78 -3.28 7.24
C PRO A 84 10.67 -2.85 6.27
N ALA A 85 9.50 -2.50 6.82
CA ALA A 85 8.44 -1.93 5.99
C ALA A 85 7.49 -0.99 6.70
N LEU A 86 7.06 0.00 5.94
CA LEU A 86 6.05 0.98 6.31
C LEU A 86 4.73 0.55 5.69
N VAL A 87 3.73 0.28 6.53
CA VAL A 87 2.38 -0.11 6.14
C VAL A 87 1.42 1.00 6.51
N VAL A 88 0.58 1.41 5.56
CA VAL A 88 -0.27 2.59 5.69
C VAL A 88 -1.68 2.25 5.28
N GLU A 89 -2.65 2.64 6.10
CA GLU A 89 -4.07 2.56 5.77
C GLU A 89 -4.52 3.88 5.13
N LEU A 90 -4.94 3.82 3.87
CA LEU A 90 -5.52 4.92 3.11
C LEU A 90 -7.03 4.73 3.03
N TYR A 91 -7.79 5.78 3.30
CA TYR A 91 -9.25 5.76 3.19
C TYR A 91 -9.75 6.92 2.34
N ASP A 92 -10.63 6.63 1.38
CA ASP A 92 -11.19 7.62 0.45
C ASP A 92 -12.69 7.92 0.70
N GLY A 93 -13.28 7.35 1.75
CA GLY A 93 -14.72 7.47 2.02
C GLY A 93 -15.51 6.23 1.60
N SER A 94 -14.97 5.40 0.70
CA SER A 94 -15.62 4.19 0.19
C SER A 94 -15.11 2.92 0.89
N GLN A 95 -13.80 2.75 0.93
CA GLN A 95 -13.15 1.56 1.46
C GLN A 95 -11.71 1.91 1.89
N THR A 96 -11.10 1.03 2.68
CA THR A 96 -9.69 1.14 3.03
C THR A 96 -8.81 0.40 2.01
N LEU A 97 -7.73 1.04 1.58
CA LEU A 97 -6.65 0.47 0.80
C LEU A 97 -5.36 0.49 1.60
N VAL A 98 -4.52 -0.55 1.46
CA VAL A 98 -3.23 -0.60 2.14
C VAL A 98 -2.10 -0.19 1.19
N LEU A 99 -1.30 0.79 1.60
CA LEU A 99 -0.03 1.11 0.93
C LEU A 99 1.12 0.48 1.70
N VAL A 100 2.05 -0.16 0.99
CA VAL A 100 3.21 -0.83 1.60
C VAL A 100 4.50 -0.35 0.94
N TRP A 101 5.39 0.27 1.70
CA TRP A 101 6.76 0.54 1.24
C TRP A 101 7.75 -0.42 1.88
N LEU A 102 8.36 -1.25 1.04
CA LEU A 102 9.40 -2.20 1.43
C LEU A 102 10.74 -1.50 1.58
N GLY A 103 11.56 -1.94 2.54
CA GLY A 103 12.87 -1.36 2.84
C GLY A 103 12.80 0.03 3.49
N ARG A 104 11.60 0.56 3.74
CA ARG A 104 11.38 1.88 4.34
C ARG A 104 10.84 1.74 5.75
N ARG A 105 11.37 2.55 6.67
CA ARG A 105 10.87 2.66 8.05
C ARG A 105 9.96 3.87 8.26
N GLN A 106 10.16 4.90 7.45
CA GLN A 106 9.42 6.15 7.47
C GLN A 106 9.53 6.81 6.09
N ILE A 107 8.56 7.65 5.77
CA ILE A 107 8.54 8.54 4.61
C ILE A 107 7.98 9.87 5.11
N ARG A 108 8.66 10.99 4.82
CA ARG A 108 8.19 12.30 5.31
C ARG A 108 6.78 12.59 4.79
N GLY A 109 5.91 13.07 5.66
CA GLY A 109 4.53 13.43 5.33
C GLY A 109 3.57 12.25 5.17
N ILE A 110 4.06 11.01 5.27
CA ILE A 110 3.21 9.81 5.36
C ILE A 110 2.93 9.56 6.84
N GLU A 111 1.95 10.29 7.35
CA GLU A 111 1.57 10.33 8.75
C GLU A 111 0.03 10.30 8.88
N PRO A 112 -0.52 9.80 10.01
CA PRO A 112 -1.97 9.85 10.24
C PRO A 112 -2.56 11.26 10.06
N GLY A 113 -3.64 11.35 9.29
CA GLY A 113 -4.33 12.60 8.97
C GLY A 113 -3.82 13.34 7.74
N ALA A 114 -2.73 12.88 7.10
CA ALA A 114 -2.29 13.43 5.83
C ALA A 114 -3.22 12.99 4.69
N TYR A 115 -3.49 13.89 3.74
CA TYR A 115 -4.21 13.59 2.51
C TYR A 115 -3.21 13.30 1.40
N VAL A 116 -3.31 12.14 0.76
CA VAL A 116 -2.30 11.66 -0.19
C VAL A 116 -2.96 11.10 -1.44
N ARG A 117 -2.29 11.32 -2.58
CA ARG A 117 -2.57 10.62 -3.83
C ARG A 117 -1.52 9.54 -4.01
N ALA A 118 -1.95 8.32 -4.34
CA ALA A 118 -1.07 7.18 -4.55
C ALA A 118 -1.41 6.47 -5.86
N THR A 119 -0.37 6.11 -6.61
CA THR A 119 -0.49 5.40 -7.89
C THR A 119 0.35 4.14 -7.87
N GLY A 120 -0.24 3.04 -8.33
CA GLY A 120 0.48 1.80 -8.52
C GLY A 120 -0.42 0.64 -8.93
N ARG A 121 0.16 -0.56 -8.89
CA ARG A 121 -0.58 -1.79 -9.18
C ARG A 121 -1.34 -2.25 -7.95
N VAL A 122 -2.64 -2.44 -8.12
CA VAL A 122 -3.51 -3.03 -7.11
C VAL A 122 -3.27 -4.53 -7.05
N CYS A 123 -3.12 -5.03 -5.83
CA CYS A 123 -3.11 -6.44 -5.50
C CYS A 123 -4.18 -6.69 -4.44
N ILE A 124 -5.13 -7.59 -4.70
CA ILE A 124 -6.09 -8.00 -3.67
C ILE A 124 -5.44 -9.10 -2.82
N ARG A 125 -5.18 -8.80 -1.55
CA ARG A 125 -4.62 -9.79 -0.59
C ARG A 125 -5.61 -9.99 0.55
N GLU A 126 -6.09 -11.22 0.70
CA GLU A 126 -7.07 -11.56 1.73
C GLU A 126 -8.31 -10.63 1.72
N GLY A 127 -8.75 -10.24 0.51
CA GLY A 127 -9.88 -9.34 0.31
C GLY A 127 -9.57 -7.85 0.46
N VAL A 128 -8.34 -7.47 0.80
CA VAL A 128 -7.93 -6.07 1.00
C VAL A 128 -7.13 -5.57 -0.20
N PRO A 129 -7.56 -4.48 -0.87
CA PRO A 129 -6.76 -3.88 -1.92
C PRO A 129 -5.47 -3.30 -1.35
N THR A 130 -4.35 -3.66 -1.97
CA THR A 130 -3.01 -3.30 -1.51
C THR A 130 -2.16 -2.81 -2.68
N ILE A 131 -1.40 -1.73 -2.50
CA ILE A 131 -0.39 -1.27 -3.46
C ILE A 131 0.99 -1.29 -2.81
N PHE A 132 1.92 -1.98 -3.45
CA PHE A 132 3.32 -2.04 -3.02
C PHE A 132 4.17 -0.99 -3.72
N ASN A 133 5.04 -0.34 -2.95
CA ASN A 133 5.94 0.74 -3.37
C ASN A 133 5.25 1.74 -4.33
N PRO A 134 4.09 2.31 -3.94
CA PRO A 134 3.37 3.24 -4.79
C PRO A 134 4.21 4.50 -5.04
N ALA A 135 4.02 5.11 -6.21
CA ALA A 135 4.29 6.53 -6.37
C ALA A 135 3.26 7.30 -5.53
N TYR A 136 3.69 8.37 -4.86
CA TYR A 136 2.80 9.15 -4.01
C TYR A 136 3.08 10.64 -4.09
N GLU A 137 2.04 11.41 -3.80
CA GLU A 137 2.07 12.85 -3.67
C GLU A 137 1.30 13.26 -2.41
N LEU A 138 1.86 14.22 -1.68
CA LEU A 138 1.16 14.86 -0.56
C LEU A 138 0.26 15.94 -1.14
N LEU A 139 -1.02 15.87 -0.82
CA LEU A 139 -2.00 16.88 -1.23
C LEU A 139 -2.33 17.78 -0.04
N PRO A 140 -2.66 19.05 -0.27
CA PRO A 140 -3.22 19.91 0.76
C PRO A 140 -4.47 19.23 1.34
N ARG A 141 -4.58 19.20 2.67
CA ARG A 141 -5.82 18.76 3.30
C ARG A 141 -6.84 19.87 3.07
N THR A 142 -7.83 19.64 2.21
CA THR A 142 -8.96 20.56 2.07
C THR A 142 -9.69 20.62 3.41
N GLY A 143 -9.78 21.82 4.01
CA GLY A 143 -10.57 22.08 5.22
C GLY A 143 -9.76 22.53 6.45
N ARG A 144 -9.39 23.81 6.45
CA ARG A 144 -9.79 24.73 7.52
C ARG A 144 -10.15 26.08 6.90
#